data_AF-A0A968SLR6-F1
#
_entry.id   AF-A0A968SLR6-F1
#
_cell.length_a   1.000
_cell.length_b   1.000
_cell.length_c   1.000
_cell.angle_alpha   90.00
_cell.angle_beta   90.00
_cell.angle_gamma   90.00
#
_symmetry.space_group_name_H-M   'P 1'
#
loop_
_entity.id
_entity.type
_entity.pdbx_description
1 polymer ?
#
loop_
_entity_poly.entity_id
_entity_poly.type
_entity_poly.pdbx_seq_one_letter_code
_entity_poly.pdbx_strand_id
1 'polypeptide(L)'
;MLLGVEPTVRLDPDNEPQPDAVLMVPGQQASISEDDYIEGTPELVVEVAASSVSLDLHDKKRAYRRNGVQEYIVWRTLEGQVDWFRLEADDYVPQVPDADGILRSTVFPGLWLSVPALVSGDLALVLSVLQQGIQTPEHQAFLDKLSRLALQE
;
A
#
# COMPACT_ATOMS: atom_id res chain seq x y z
N MET A 1 1.14 8.29 -10.41
CA MET A 1 1.47 7.25 -9.40
C MET A 1 2.61 6.41 -9.96
N LEU A 2 3.50 5.92 -9.09
CA LEU A 2 4.61 5.02 -9.42
C LEU A 2 4.50 3.74 -8.61
N LEU A 3 4.70 2.60 -9.27
CA LEU A 3 4.76 1.27 -8.66
C LEU A 3 6.22 0.83 -8.62
N GLY A 4 6.68 0.38 -7.45
CA GLY A 4 7.93 -0.36 -7.29
C GLY A 4 7.64 -1.80 -6.93
N VAL A 5 8.41 -2.74 -7.48
CA VAL A 5 8.41 -4.16 -7.10
C VAL A 5 9.80 -4.47 -6.57
N GLU A 6 9.87 -4.98 -5.34
CA GLU A 6 11.13 -5.20 -4.61
C GLU A 6 12.09 -3.98 -4.60
N PRO A 7 11.61 -2.71 -4.43
CA PRO A 7 12.51 -1.56 -4.41
C PRO A 7 13.29 -1.52 -3.10
N THR A 8 14.42 -0.81 -3.07
CA THR A 8 15.05 -0.42 -1.80
C THR A 8 14.55 0.97 -1.40
N VAL A 9 14.00 1.07 -0.18
CA VAL A 9 13.39 2.29 0.36
C VAL A 9 14.21 2.81 1.53
N ARG A 10 14.80 4.00 1.39
CA ARG A 10 15.50 4.72 2.46
C ARG A 10 14.49 5.57 3.23
N LEU A 11 13.96 5.01 4.32
CA LEU A 11 12.95 5.67 5.15
C LEU A 11 13.58 6.72 6.07
N ASP A 12 14.66 6.33 6.76
CA ASP A 12 15.42 7.16 7.70
C ASP A 12 16.86 6.62 7.83
N PRO A 13 17.77 7.29 8.58
CA PRO A 13 19.17 6.84 8.70
C PRO A 13 19.38 5.43 9.28
N ASP A 14 18.36 4.86 9.94
CA ASP A 14 18.43 3.54 10.58
C ASP A 14 17.63 2.48 9.82
N ASN A 15 16.84 2.84 8.80
CA ASN A 15 15.87 1.95 8.15
C ASN A 15 15.90 2.05 6.61
N GLU A 16 16.41 0.99 5.97
CA GLU A 16 16.45 0.82 4.51
C GLU A 16 15.78 -0.50 4.03
N PRO A 17 14.47 -0.69 4.24
CA PRO A 17 13.80 -1.95 3.86
C PRO A 17 13.68 -2.17 2.36
N GLN A 18 13.53 -3.45 1.97
CA GLN A 18 13.14 -3.90 0.64
C GLN A 18 11.76 -4.56 0.68
N PRO A 19 10.66 -3.80 0.60
CA PRO A 19 9.31 -4.36 0.55
C PRO A 19 9.02 -5.06 -0.77
N ASP A 20 8.06 -5.99 -0.81
CA ASP A 20 7.70 -6.70 -2.05
C ASP A 20 7.07 -5.76 -3.08
N ALA A 21 6.29 -4.77 -2.65
CA ALA A 21 5.81 -3.71 -3.52
C ALA A 21 5.54 -2.41 -2.77
N VAL A 22 5.59 -1.29 -3.51
CA VAL A 22 5.18 0.03 -3.02
C VAL A 22 4.36 0.77 -4.08
N LEU A 23 3.45 1.61 -3.63
CA LEU A 23 2.76 2.57 -4.48
C LEU A 23 2.97 3.97 -3.91
N MET A 24 3.40 4.89 -4.78
CA MET A 24 3.68 6.27 -4.38
C MET A 24 3.12 7.29 -5.36
N VAL A 25 2.85 8.49 -4.86
CA VAL A 25 2.51 9.67 -5.66
C VAL A 25 3.77 10.51 -5.88
N PRO A 26 4.24 10.68 -7.12
CA PRO A 26 5.39 11.53 -7.42
C PRO A 26 5.21 12.95 -6.86
N GLY A 27 6.29 13.53 -6.32
CA GLY A 27 6.27 14.89 -5.77
C GLY A 27 5.62 15.01 -4.39
N GLN A 28 5.30 13.90 -3.73
CA GLN A 28 4.70 13.90 -2.39
C GLN A 28 5.66 13.38 -1.31
N GLN A 29 5.36 12.24 -0.69
CA GLN A 29 6.09 11.77 0.49
C GLN A 29 7.42 11.08 0.17
N ALA A 30 7.62 10.68 -1.09
CA ALA A 30 8.83 10.01 -1.56
C ALA A 30 9.22 10.46 -2.98
N SER A 31 10.50 10.29 -3.29
CA SER A 31 11.10 10.51 -4.62
C SER A 31 12.05 9.38 -4.98
N ILE A 32 12.37 9.25 -6.26
CA ILE A 32 13.43 8.36 -6.73
C ILE A 32 14.73 9.17 -6.77
N SER A 33 15.78 8.69 -6.10
CA SER A 33 17.11 9.30 -6.08
C SER A 33 17.88 9.05 -7.38
N GLU A 34 19.01 9.73 -7.56
CA GLU A 34 19.87 9.55 -8.74
C GLU A 34 20.47 8.14 -8.84
N ASP A 35 20.58 7.42 -7.71
CA ASP A 35 21.05 6.04 -7.63
C ASP A 35 19.91 5.01 -7.64
N ASP A 36 18.71 5.40 -8.10
CA ASP A 36 17.50 4.58 -8.29
C ASP A 36 16.89 4.00 -7.00
N TYR A 37 17.19 4.58 -5.84
CA TYR A 37 16.54 4.24 -4.57
C TYR A 37 15.29 5.10 -4.36
N ILE A 38 14.36 4.59 -3.56
CA ILE A 38 13.26 5.42 -3.07
C ILE A 38 13.74 6.13 -1.81
N GLU A 39 13.70 7.47 -1.81
CA GLU A 39 13.99 8.30 -0.64
C GLU A 39 12.68 8.89 -0.10
N GLY A 40 12.48 8.76 1.21
CA GLY A 40 11.26 9.18 1.88
C GLY A 40 10.27 8.04 2.07
N THR A 41 9.01 8.39 2.28
CA THR A 41 7.98 7.46 2.77
C THR A 41 6.95 7.17 1.69
N PRO A 42 6.88 5.94 1.14
CA PRO A 42 5.81 5.57 0.22
C PRO A 42 4.45 5.64 0.91
N GLU A 43 3.43 6.08 0.17
CA GLU A 43 2.06 6.13 0.68
C GLU A 43 1.48 4.74 1.00
N LEU A 44 1.82 3.72 0.21
CA LEU A 44 1.45 2.32 0.43
C LEU A 44 2.67 1.41 0.33
N VAL A 45 2.82 0.51 1.30
CA VAL A 45 3.80 -0.59 1.31
C VAL A 45 3.09 -1.93 1.39
N VAL A 46 3.59 -2.93 0.66
CA VAL A 46 3.06 -4.30 0.62
C VAL A 46 4.18 -5.29 0.95
N GLU A 47 3.88 -6.24 1.84
CA GLU A 47 4.75 -7.37 2.16
C GLU A 47 3.99 -8.69 1.97
N VAL A 48 4.69 -9.72 1.50
CA VAL A 48 4.23 -11.09 1.38
C VAL A 48 5.03 -11.93 2.36
N ALA A 49 4.34 -12.52 3.32
CA ALA A 49 4.94 -13.34 4.35
C ALA A 49 4.37 -14.75 4.33
N ALA A 50 5.19 -15.73 4.70
CA ALA A 50 4.69 -17.07 4.93
C ALA A 50 3.74 -17.12 6.13
N SER A 51 4.09 -16.44 7.24
CA SER A 51 3.28 -16.44 8.46
C SER A 51 3.42 -15.18 9.31
N SER A 52 2.53 -15.03 10.29
CA SER A 52 2.54 -13.94 11.28
C SER A 52 3.72 -13.95 12.25
N VAL A 53 4.46 -15.06 12.37
CA VAL A 53 5.57 -15.25 13.33
C VAL A 53 6.89 -14.65 12.83
N SER A 54 6.92 -14.13 11.61
CA SER A 54 8.11 -13.48 11.05
C SER A 54 8.52 -12.29 11.92
N LEU A 55 9.64 -12.43 12.64
CA LEU A 55 10.20 -11.37 13.48
C LEU A 55 10.44 -10.08 12.68
N ASP A 56 10.88 -10.22 11.42
CA ASP A 56 11.06 -9.13 10.46
C ASP A 56 9.80 -8.27 10.27
N LEU A 57 8.60 -8.88 10.25
CA LEU A 57 7.35 -8.12 10.09
C LEU A 57 7.10 -7.16 11.26
N HIS A 58 7.49 -7.53 12.48
CA HIS A 58 7.29 -6.67 13.64
C HIS A 58 8.20 -5.45 13.58
N ASP A 59 9.43 -5.62 13.12
CA ASP A 59 10.42 -4.55 13.01
C ASP A 59 10.06 -3.61 11.85
N LYS A 60 9.77 -4.17 10.67
CA LYS A 60 9.27 -3.43 9.50
C LYS A 60 7.99 -2.67 9.81
N LYS A 61 6.99 -3.30 10.44
CA LYS A 61 5.75 -2.60 10.83
C LYS A 61 6.02 -1.40 11.73
N ARG A 62 6.98 -1.50 12.67
CA ARG A 62 7.35 -0.35 13.52
C ARG A 62 8.09 0.73 12.73
N ALA A 63 8.98 0.35 11.81
CA ALA A 63 9.70 1.28 10.95
C ALA A 63 8.74 2.05 10.02
N TYR A 64 7.84 1.34 9.33
CA TYR A 64 6.82 1.93 8.46
C TYR A 64 5.89 2.89 9.23
N ARG A 65 5.41 2.46 10.41
CA ARG A 65 4.55 3.31 11.28
C ARG A 65 5.27 4.58 11.70
N ARG A 66 6.51 4.47 12.20
CA ARG A 66 7.31 5.60 12.68
C ARG A 66 7.61 6.61 11.57
N ASN A 67 7.83 6.13 10.35
CA ASN A 67 8.14 6.97 9.20
C ASN A 67 6.89 7.51 8.49
N GLY A 68 5.69 7.08 8.89
CA GLY A 68 4.45 7.67 8.42
C GLY A 68 3.87 7.03 7.16
N VAL A 69 4.24 5.77 6.84
CA VAL A 69 3.63 5.02 5.74
C VAL A 69 2.13 4.92 6.03
N GLN A 70 1.32 5.55 5.18
CA GLN A 70 -0.11 5.76 5.43
C GLN A 70 -0.90 4.45 5.37
N GLU A 71 -0.53 3.55 4.47
CA GLU A 71 -1.17 2.25 4.32
C GLU A 71 -0.14 1.12 4.22
N TYR A 72 -0.42 0.01 4.91
CA TYR A 72 0.49 -1.13 4.97
C TYR A 72 -0.27 -2.44 4.81
N ILE A 73 0.05 -3.22 3.79
CA ILE A 73 -0.57 -4.53 3.52
C ILE A 73 0.41 -5.64 3.84
N VAL A 74 -0.07 -6.69 4.51
CA VAL A 74 0.66 -7.95 4.70
C VAL A 74 -0.20 -9.10 4.20
N TRP A 75 0.28 -9.81 3.18
CA TRP A 75 -0.32 -11.08 2.73
C TRP A 75 0.38 -12.25 3.40
N ARG A 76 -0.31 -12.90 4.35
CA ARG A 76 0.13 -14.12 5.02
C ARG A 76 -0.36 -15.35 4.26
N THR A 77 0.54 -15.97 3.52
CA THR A 77 0.19 -17.00 2.54
C THR A 77 -0.18 -18.34 3.15
N LEU A 78 0.41 -18.75 4.29
CA LEU A 78 0.04 -20.00 4.97
C LEU A 78 -1.29 -19.91 5.70
N GLU A 79 -1.60 -18.75 6.27
CA GLU A 79 -2.87 -18.49 6.94
C GLU A 79 -4.00 -18.10 5.98
N GLY A 80 -3.68 -17.82 4.70
CA GLY A 80 -4.66 -17.32 3.73
C GLY A 80 -5.30 -16.02 4.21
N GLN A 81 -4.49 -15.09 4.74
CA GLN A 81 -4.98 -13.86 5.35
C GLN A 81 -4.30 -12.64 4.72
N VAL A 82 -5.09 -11.59 4.49
CA VAL A 82 -4.59 -10.29 4.05
C VAL A 82 -4.94 -9.28 5.14
N ASP A 83 -3.91 -8.74 5.79
CA ASP A 83 -4.05 -7.65 6.74
C ASP A 83 -3.75 -6.34 6.03
N TRP A 84 -4.64 -5.36 6.14
CA TRP A 84 -4.41 -4.01 5.63
C TRP A 84 -4.55 -3.03 6.77
N PHE A 85 -3.46 -2.36 7.12
CA PHE A 85 -3.41 -1.34 8.16
C PHE A 85 -3.47 0.06 7.56
N ARG A 86 -4.14 0.98 8.25
CA ARG A 86 -4.09 2.42 7.98
C ARG A 86 -3.43 3.12 9.16
N LEU A 87 -2.59 4.10 8.87
CA LEU A 87 -2.03 4.97 9.89
C LEU A 87 -3.09 5.98 10.31
N GLU A 88 -3.52 5.91 11.56
CA GLU A 88 -4.44 6.87 12.17
C GLU A 88 -3.75 7.50 13.38
N ALA A 89 -3.60 8.83 13.34
CA ALA A 89 -2.70 9.57 14.23
C ALA A 89 -1.27 9.01 14.15
N ASP A 90 -0.88 8.17 15.12
CA ASP A 90 0.46 7.59 15.23
C ASP A 90 0.44 6.05 15.32
N ASP A 91 -0.70 5.41 15.06
CA ASP A 91 -0.83 3.96 15.14
C ASP A 91 -1.52 3.29 13.95
N TYR A 92 -1.19 2.02 13.74
CA TYR A 92 -1.75 1.22 12.68
C TYR A 92 -3.06 0.56 13.12
N VAL A 93 -4.15 1.03 12.53
CA VAL A 93 -5.50 0.46 12.71
C VAL A 93 -5.76 -0.54 11.59
N PRO A 94 -6.09 -1.81 11.89
CA PRO A 94 -6.47 -2.78 10.87
C PRO A 94 -7.80 -2.39 10.23
N GLN A 95 -7.85 -2.43 8.91
CA GLN A 95 -9.09 -2.34 8.16
C GLN A 95 -9.91 -3.63 8.35
N VAL A 96 -11.23 -3.46 8.37
CA VAL A 96 -12.18 -4.57 8.33
C VAL A 96 -12.79 -4.59 6.93
N PRO A 97 -12.77 -5.74 6.23
CA PRO A 97 -13.47 -5.86 4.95
C PRO A 97 -14.95 -5.55 5.11
N ASP A 98 -15.58 -5.06 4.05
CA ASP A 98 -17.03 -4.85 4.04
C ASP A 98 -17.82 -6.18 3.97
N ALA A 99 -19.14 -6.08 3.80
CA ALA A 99 -20.02 -7.24 3.71
C ALA A 99 -19.70 -8.17 2.52
N ASP A 100 -19.04 -7.65 1.48
CA ASP A 100 -18.62 -8.40 0.29
C ASP A 100 -17.17 -8.92 0.41
N GLY A 101 -16.52 -8.70 1.55
CA GLY A 101 -15.14 -9.11 1.79
C GLY A 101 -14.11 -8.23 1.08
N ILE A 102 -14.45 -6.99 0.76
CA ILE A 102 -13.60 -6.04 0.03
C ILE A 102 -12.93 -5.07 1.00
N LEU A 103 -11.61 -4.96 0.91
CA LEU A 103 -10.80 -3.91 1.53
C LEU A 103 -10.58 -2.77 0.54
N ARG A 104 -10.54 -1.52 1.03
CA ARG A 104 -10.46 -0.31 0.18
C ARG A 104 -9.40 0.64 0.68
N SER A 105 -8.55 1.12 -0.22
CA SER A 105 -7.62 2.19 0.09
C SER A 105 -8.35 3.51 0.35
N THR A 106 -7.88 4.23 1.36
CA THR A 106 -8.22 5.62 1.64
C THR A 106 -7.27 6.61 0.97
N VAL A 107 -6.02 6.21 0.76
CA VAL A 107 -4.98 7.05 0.13
C VAL A 107 -5.06 7.01 -1.40
N PHE A 108 -5.43 5.85 -1.94
CA PHE A 108 -5.64 5.59 -3.36
C PHE A 108 -7.09 5.20 -3.62
N PRO A 109 -8.05 6.16 -3.58
CA PRO A 109 -9.45 5.90 -3.89
C PRO A 109 -9.57 5.10 -5.19
N GLY A 110 -10.30 3.98 -5.14
CA GLY A 110 -10.45 3.05 -6.27
C GLY A 110 -9.54 1.81 -6.22
N LEU A 111 -8.50 1.78 -5.37
CA LEU A 111 -7.78 0.54 -5.07
C LEU A 111 -8.62 -0.32 -4.13
N TRP A 112 -9.37 -1.26 -4.71
CA TRP A 112 -10.23 -2.21 -4.01
C TRP A 112 -9.71 -3.63 -4.17
N LEU A 113 -9.64 -4.37 -3.07
CA LEU A 113 -9.11 -5.74 -3.04
C LEU A 113 -10.12 -6.68 -2.40
N SER A 114 -10.56 -7.69 -3.15
CA SER A 114 -11.37 -8.79 -2.60
C SER A 114 -10.47 -9.78 -1.86
N VAL A 115 -10.61 -9.85 -0.54
CA VAL A 115 -9.83 -10.79 0.29
C VAL A 115 -10.13 -12.25 -0.08
N PRO A 116 -11.40 -12.68 -0.24
CA PRO A 116 -11.69 -14.05 -0.66
C PRO A 116 -11.05 -14.41 -2.00
N ALA A 117 -11.05 -13.50 -2.98
CA ALA A 117 -10.49 -13.72 -4.30
C ALA A 117 -8.95 -13.79 -4.29
N LEU A 118 -8.29 -12.94 -3.50
CA LEU A 118 -6.84 -13.00 -3.31
C LEU A 118 -6.42 -14.34 -2.71
N VAL A 119 -7.10 -14.77 -1.66
CA VAL A 119 -6.79 -16.01 -0.93
C VAL A 119 -7.07 -17.25 -1.78
N SER A 120 -8.11 -17.24 -2.62
CA SER A 120 -8.43 -18.35 -3.52
C SER A 120 -7.62 -18.35 -4.82
N GLY A 121 -6.88 -17.28 -5.11
CA GLY A 121 -6.14 -17.10 -6.37
C GLY A 121 -7.04 -16.75 -7.57
N ASP A 122 -8.27 -16.30 -7.35
CA ASP A 122 -9.18 -15.85 -8.42
C ASP A 122 -8.81 -14.44 -8.90
N LEU A 123 -7.77 -14.37 -9.73
CA LEU A 123 -7.28 -13.11 -10.29
C LEU A 123 -8.31 -12.40 -11.17
N ALA A 124 -9.23 -13.14 -11.81
CA ALA A 124 -10.27 -12.52 -12.63
C ALA A 124 -11.22 -11.69 -11.76
N LEU A 125 -11.63 -12.24 -10.61
CA LEU A 125 -12.45 -11.51 -9.65
C LEU A 125 -11.68 -10.36 -8.99
N VAL A 126 -10.40 -10.55 -8.63
CA VAL A 126 -9.56 -9.46 -8.10
C VAL A 126 -9.52 -8.27 -9.06
N LEU A 127 -9.25 -8.53 -10.34
CA LEU A 127 -9.21 -7.48 -11.36
C LEU A 127 -10.58 -6.85 -11.62
N SER A 128 -11.66 -7.62 -11.56
CA SER A 128 -13.02 -7.09 -11.70
C SER A 128 -13.39 -6.14 -10.56
N VAL A 129 -13.05 -6.48 -9.32
CA VAL A 129 -13.29 -5.62 -8.14
C VAL A 129 -12.45 -4.35 -8.22
N LEU A 130 -11.18 -4.45 -8.63
CA LEU A 130 -10.34 -3.27 -8.87
C LEU A 130 -10.93 -2.37 -9.96
N GLN A 131 -11.42 -2.95 -11.06
CA GLN A 131 -12.06 -2.19 -12.15
C GLN A 131 -13.29 -1.41 -11.67
N GLN A 132 -14.10 -2.00 -10.79
CA GLN A 132 -15.23 -1.29 -10.19
C GLN A 132 -14.76 -0.10 -9.36
N GLY A 133 -13.69 -0.27 -8.56
CA GLY A 133 -13.12 0.80 -7.75
C GLY A 133 -12.60 1.97 -8.57
N ILE A 134 -11.82 1.72 -9.61
CA ILE A 134 -11.28 2.78 -10.48
C ILE A 134 -12.34 3.49 -11.32
N GLN A 135 -13.53 2.91 -11.49
CA GLN A 135 -14.67 3.53 -12.19
C GLN A 135 -15.51 4.45 -11.28
N THR A 136 -15.17 4.55 -9.99
CA THR A 136 -15.94 5.37 -9.05
C THR A 136 -15.68 6.88 -9.22
N PRO A 137 -16.66 7.73 -8.89
CA PRO A 137 -16.46 9.18 -8.85
C PRO A 137 -15.32 9.62 -7.92
N GLU A 138 -15.09 8.91 -6.83
CA GLU A 138 -14.02 9.19 -5.87
C GLU A 138 -12.63 9.00 -6.51
N HIS A 139 -12.46 7.97 -7.33
CA HIS A 139 -11.23 7.77 -8.11
C HIS A 139 -11.04 8.88 -9.14
N GLN A 140 -12.10 9.28 -9.85
CA GLN A 140 -12.01 10.39 -10.80
C GLN A 140 -11.63 11.71 -10.11
N ALA A 141 -12.24 12.01 -8.96
CA ALA A 141 -11.88 13.19 -8.16
C ALA A 141 -10.43 13.14 -7.67
N PHE A 142 -9.92 11.95 -7.34
CA PHE A 142 -8.53 11.74 -6.98
C PHE A 142 -7.58 12.03 -8.17
N LEU A 143 -7.88 11.53 -9.38
CA LEU A 143 -7.10 11.84 -10.59
C LEU A 143 -7.13 13.34 -10.92
N ASP A 144 -8.29 13.99 -10.80
CA ASP A 144 -8.43 15.43 -10.99
C ASP A 144 -7.58 16.22 -9.98
N LYS A 145 -7.50 15.76 -8.72
CA LYS A 145 -6.63 16.35 -7.71
C LYS A 145 -5.15 16.18 -8.10
N LEU A 146 -4.74 14.98 -8.49
CA LEU A 146 -3.35 14.70 -8.89
C LEU A 146 -2.90 15.54 -10.09
N SER A 147 -3.76 15.67 -11.11
CA SER A 147 -3.45 16.49 -12.29
C SER A 147 -3.29 17.97 -11.96
N ARG A 148 -4.07 18.50 -11.00
CA ARG A 148 -3.91 19.89 -10.53
C ARG A 148 -2.60 20.09 -9.79
N LEU A 149 -2.16 19.12 -8.97
CA LEU A 149 -0.88 19.19 -8.26
C LEU A 149 0.28 19.20 -9.26
N ALA A 150 0.25 18.34 -10.28
CA ALA A 150 1.28 18.28 -11.31
C ALA A 150 1.38 19.54 -12.21
N LEU A 151 0.33 20.38 -12.24
CA LEU A 151 0.33 21.65 -12.98
C LEU A 151 0.80 22.85 -12.12
N GLN A 152 1.08 22.63 -10.84
CA GLN A 152 1.57 23.65 -9.90
C GLN A 152 3.09 23.57 -9.66
N GLU A 153 3.75 22.56 -10.22
CA GLU A 153 5.21 22.38 -10.27
C GLU A 153 5.78 22.90 -11.60
#